data_AF-A0A926AF30-F1
#
_entry.id   AF-A0A926AF30-F1
#
_cell.length_a   1.000
_cell.length_b   1.000
_cell.length_c   1.000
_cell.angle_alpha   90.00
_cell.angle_beta   90.00
_cell.angle_gamma   90.00
#
_symmetry.space_group_name_H-M   'P 1'
#
loop_
_entity.id
_entity.type
_entity.pdbx_description
1 polymer ?
#
loop_
_entity_poly.entity_id
_entity_poly.type
_entity_poly.pdbx_seq_one_letter_code
_entity_poly.pdbx_strand_id
1 'polypeptide(L)'
;MSQNSTEALIGKAWQTHQAGRNADAIREFEQLVSANPENVDAYYGLGLAQRASGQPAAAQASWERALMLATTKLDAIRGIHKNEHNAETLDDDRYMMLIRMISQRIEEVSVQRPV
;
A
#
# COMPACT_ATOMS: atom_id res chain seq x y z
N MET A 1 -6.11 7.46 21.24
CA MET A 1 -6.48 6.03 21.28
C MET A 1 -6.89 5.55 19.88
N SER A 2 -6.02 5.69 18.86
CA SER A 2 -6.50 5.68 17.45
C SER A 2 -5.89 4.58 16.56
N GLN A 3 -5.00 3.74 17.08
CA GLN A 3 -4.36 2.68 16.28
C GLN A 3 -5.28 1.45 16.10
N ASN A 4 -5.96 0.99 17.16
CA ASN A 4 -6.84 -0.19 17.10
C ASN A 4 -8.02 -0.06 16.11
N SER A 5 -8.56 1.15 15.92
CA SER A 5 -9.66 1.35 14.98
C SER A 5 -9.20 1.28 13.53
N THR A 6 -7.98 1.73 13.22
CA THR A 6 -7.43 1.75 11.85
C THR A 6 -7.11 0.34 11.37
N GLU A 7 -6.55 -0.51 12.23
CA GLU A 7 -6.25 -1.92 11.91
C GLU A 7 -7.53 -2.77 11.76
N ALA A 8 -8.56 -2.53 12.56
CA ALA A 8 -9.84 -3.22 12.35
C ALA A 8 -10.51 -2.80 11.02
N LEU A 9 -10.40 -1.52 10.67
CA LEU A 9 -10.95 -0.97 9.43
C LEU A 9 -10.22 -1.48 8.18
N ILE A 10 -8.90 -1.73 8.25
CA ILE A 10 -8.15 -2.26 7.10
C ILE A 10 -8.55 -3.70 6.77
N GLY A 11 -8.80 -4.53 7.79
CA GLY A 11 -9.30 -5.88 7.58
C GLY A 11 -10.68 -5.89 6.89
N LYS A 12 -11.55 -4.95 7.27
CA LYS A 12 -12.87 -4.77 6.65
C LYS A 12 -12.75 -4.34 5.19
N ALA A 13 -11.93 -3.32 4.91
CA ALA A 13 -11.68 -2.85 3.54
C ALA A 13 -11.16 -3.98 2.63
N TRP A 14 -10.27 -4.83 3.16
CA TRP A 14 -9.79 -6.01 2.45
C TRP A 14 -10.88 -7.04 2.17
N GLN A 15 -11.74 -7.34 3.15
CA GLN A 15 -12.87 -8.24 2.93
C GLN A 15 -13.83 -7.70 1.87
N THR A 16 -14.12 -6.40 1.88
CA THR A 16 -14.96 -5.75 0.89
C THR A 16 -14.37 -5.85 -0.52
N HIS A 17 -13.05 -5.63 -0.66
CA HIS A 17 -12.35 -5.81 -1.92
C HIS A 17 -12.40 -7.26 -2.41
N GLN A 18 -12.13 -8.22 -1.52
CA GLN A 18 -12.21 -9.66 -1.82
C GLN A 18 -13.63 -10.10 -2.21
N ALA A 19 -14.66 -9.45 -1.68
CA ALA A 19 -16.05 -9.65 -2.07
C ALA A 19 -16.40 -9.03 -3.44
N GLY A 20 -15.43 -8.45 -4.16
CA GLY A 20 -15.62 -7.80 -5.46
C GLY A 20 -16.29 -6.42 -5.37
N ARG A 21 -16.59 -5.92 -4.16
CA ARG A 21 -17.24 -4.63 -3.93
C ARG A 21 -16.21 -3.50 -3.96
N ASN A 22 -15.53 -3.36 -5.09
CA ASN A 22 -14.38 -2.46 -5.23
C ASN A 22 -14.71 -1.00 -4.93
N ALA A 23 -15.90 -0.51 -5.31
CA ALA A 23 -16.33 0.86 -5.04
C ALA A 23 -16.46 1.17 -3.53
N ASP A 24 -17.02 0.24 -2.75
CA ASP A 24 -17.08 0.38 -1.28
C ASP A 24 -15.68 0.28 -0.68
N ALA A 25 -14.87 -0.69 -1.14
CA ALA A 25 -13.51 -0.86 -0.65
C ALA A 25 -12.66 0.41 -0.84
N ILE A 26 -12.81 1.09 -1.99
CA ILE A 26 -12.16 2.40 -2.25
C ILE A 26 -12.53 3.39 -1.14
N ARG A 27 -13.82 3.56 -0.84
CA ARG A 27 -14.28 4.51 0.19
C ARG A 27 -13.76 4.15 1.59
N GLU A 28 -13.63 2.86 1.88
CA GLU A 28 -13.08 2.37 3.15
C GLU A 28 -11.56 2.64 3.24
N PHE A 29 -10.82 2.39 2.16
CA PHE A 29 -9.40 2.71 2.09
C PHE A 29 -9.13 4.23 2.09
N GLU A 30 -9.99 5.04 1.47
CA GLU A 30 -9.89 6.51 1.50
C GLU A 30 -10.05 7.06 2.93
N GLN A 31 -10.94 6.47 3.72
CA GLN A 31 -11.07 6.81 5.14
C GLN A 31 -9.82 6.42 5.93
N LEU A 32 -9.22 5.26 5.62
CA LEU A 32 -8.00 4.80 6.26
C LEU A 32 -6.81 5.72 5.97
N VAL A 33 -6.62 6.13 4.71
CA VAL A 33 -5.52 7.06 4.36
C VAL A 33 -5.77 8.48 4.87
N SER A 34 -7.04 8.89 5.04
CA SER A 34 -7.37 10.16 5.68
C SER A 34 -7.10 10.14 7.19
N ALA A 35 -7.39 9.01 7.85
CA ALA A 35 -7.13 8.83 9.28
C ALA A 35 -5.65 8.61 9.58
N ASN A 36 -4.94 7.89 8.72
CA ASN A 36 -3.51 7.64 8.80
C ASN A 36 -2.84 7.79 7.42
N PRO A 37 -2.33 8.99 7.08
CA PRO A 37 -1.70 9.26 5.80
C PRO A 37 -0.34 8.59 5.62
N GLU A 38 0.18 7.88 6.63
CA GLU A 38 1.44 7.12 6.56
C GLU A 38 1.21 5.59 6.48
N ASN A 39 -0.05 5.17 6.33
CA ASN A 39 -0.40 3.75 6.25
C ASN A 39 -0.16 3.18 4.84
N VAL A 40 0.96 2.47 4.68
CA VAL A 40 1.38 1.87 3.41
C VAL A 40 0.36 0.87 2.88
N ASP A 41 -0.15 -0.02 3.75
CA ASP A 41 -1.11 -1.06 3.36
C ASP A 41 -2.44 -0.48 2.88
N ALA A 42 -2.87 0.64 3.46
CA ALA A 42 -4.10 1.32 3.05
C ALA A 42 -3.98 1.92 1.63
N TYR A 43 -2.86 2.57 1.31
CA TYR A 43 -2.61 3.05 -0.06
C TYR A 43 -2.44 1.91 -1.06
N TYR A 44 -1.79 0.81 -0.65
CA TYR A 44 -1.65 -0.37 -1.50
C TYR A 44 -3.03 -0.98 -1.83
N GLY A 45 -3.87 -1.18 -0.81
CA GLY A 45 -5.23 -1.69 -0.97
C GLY A 45 -6.14 -0.75 -1.77
N LEU A 46 -6.02 0.56 -1.57
CA LEU A 46 -6.70 1.56 -2.37
C LEU A 46 -6.39 1.38 -3.86
N GLY A 47 -5.10 1.24 -4.21
CA GLY A 47 -4.70 1.05 -5.60
C GLY A 47 -5.20 -0.27 -6.20
N LEU A 48 -5.23 -1.37 -5.42
CA LEU A 48 -5.83 -2.63 -5.90
C LEU A 48 -7.32 -2.48 -6.19
N ALA A 49 -8.07 -1.85 -5.27
CA ALA A 49 -9.50 -1.63 -5.43
C ALA A 49 -9.79 -0.68 -6.61
N GLN A 50 -9.01 0.39 -6.77
CA GLN A 50 -9.12 1.32 -7.91
C GLN A 50 -8.84 0.61 -9.25
N ARG A 51 -7.78 -0.21 -9.34
CA ARG A 51 -7.49 -0.98 -10.56
C ARG A 51 -8.65 -1.90 -10.90
N ALA A 52 -9.15 -2.65 -9.91
CA ALA A 52 -10.26 -3.57 -10.08
C ALA A 52 -11.60 -2.86 -10.37
N SER A 53 -11.71 -1.58 -10.03
CA SER A 53 -12.84 -0.71 -10.38
C SER A 53 -12.69 -0.04 -11.76
N GLY A 54 -11.66 -0.37 -12.54
CA GLY A 54 -11.41 0.24 -13.86
C GLY A 54 -10.84 1.65 -13.80
N GLN A 55 -10.17 2.02 -12.70
CA GLN A 55 -9.55 3.33 -12.48
C GLN A 55 -8.02 3.22 -12.41
N PRO A 56 -7.33 2.78 -13.49
CA PRO A 56 -5.90 2.51 -13.49
C PRO A 56 -5.05 3.75 -13.16
N ALA A 57 -5.43 4.94 -13.63
CA ALA A 57 -4.69 6.18 -13.34
C ALA A 57 -4.72 6.54 -11.84
N ALA A 58 -5.88 6.37 -11.19
CA ALA A 58 -5.99 6.58 -9.74
C ALA A 58 -5.21 5.50 -8.98
N ALA A 59 -5.28 4.24 -9.45
CA ALA A 59 -4.53 3.13 -8.87
C ALA A 59 -3.02 3.38 -8.86
N GLN A 60 -2.49 3.86 -9.99
CA GLN A 60 -1.09 4.24 -10.12
C GLN A 60 -0.70 5.29 -9.08
N ALA A 61 -1.47 6.39 -8.95
CA ALA A 61 -1.18 7.44 -7.97
C ALA A 61 -1.18 6.92 -6.51
N SER A 62 -2.13 6.04 -6.16
CA SER A 62 -2.18 5.42 -4.84
C SER A 62 -0.98 4.50 -4.59
N TRP A 63 -0.58 3.71 -5.58
CA TRP A 63 0.60 2.87 -5.51
C TRP A 63 1.90 3.66 -5.43
N GLU A 64 2.05 4.77 -6.15
CA GLU A 64 3.20 5.66 -6.04
C GLU A 64 3.35 6.21 -4.63
N ARG A 65 2.22 6.57 -3.98
CA ARG A 65 2.22 6.98 -2.56
C ARG A 65 2.65 5.84 -1.64
N ALA A 66 2.12 4.64 -1.83
CA ALA A 66 2.53 3.47 -1.06
C ALA A 66 4.03 3.17 -1.23
N LEU A 67 4.54 3.25 -2.47
CA LEU A 67 5.94 3.01 -2.80
C LEU A 67 6.88 3.99 -2.08
N MET A 68 6.55 5.28 -2.11
CA MET A 68 7.34 6.30 -1.41
C MET A 68 7.37 6.03 0.10
N LEU A 69 6.21 5.78 0.73
CA LEU A 69 6.13 5.52 2.16
C LEU A 69 6.87 4.23 2.55
N ALA A 70 6.72 3.16 1.77
CA ALA A 70 7.42 1.89 1.98
C ALA A 70 8.94 2.06 1.89
N THR A 71 9.41 2.80 0.88
CA THR A 71 10.83 3.09 0.70
C THR A 71 11.38 3.91 1.86
N THR A 72 10.65 4.93 2.33
CA THR A 72 11.07 5.72 3.49
C THR A 72 11.14 4.87 4.76
N LYS A 73 10.17 3.98 5.01
CA LYS A 73 10.19 3.08 6.17
C LYS A 73 11.35 2.07 6.08
N LEU A 74 11.57 1.49 4.90
CA LEU A 74 12.70 0.59 4.64
C LEU A 74 14.05 1.29 4.88
N ASP A 75 14.24 2.51 4.35
CA ASP A 75 15.48 3.27 4.54
C ASP A 75 15.70 3.60 6.03
N ALA A 76 14.62 3.97 6.74
CA ALA A 76 14.68 4.18 8.18
C ALA A 76 15.12 2.90 8.91
N ILE A 77 14.50 1.75 8.62
CA ILE A 77 14.84 0.44 9.21
C ILE A 77 16.31 0.09 8.94
N ARG A 78 16.75 0.20 7.68
CA ARG A 78 18.15 -0.04 7.27
C ARG A 78 19.15 0.91 7.93
N GLY A 79 18.78 2.18 8.07
CA GLY A 79 19.58 3.17 8.78
C GLY A 79 19.81 2.82 10.24
N ILE A 80 18.79 2.23 10.90
CA ILE A 80 18.93 1.69 12.27
C ILE A 80 19.85 0.45 12.26
N HIS A 81 19.62 -0.52 11.35
CA HIS A 81 20.42 -1.75 11.26
C HIS A 81 21.88 -1.51 10.89
N LYS A 82 22.21 -0.41 10.19
CA LYS A 82 23.60 -0.09 9.83
C LYS A 82 24.51 0.11 11.06
N ASN A 83 23.94 0.39 12.23
CA ASN A 83 24.65 0.51 13.51
C ASN A 83 24.65 -0.78 14.35
N GLU A 84 23.79 -1.75 14.06
CA GLU A 84 23.75 -3.05 14.75
C GLU A 84 24.20 -4.14 13.78
N HIS A 85 25.40 -4.68 14.02
CA HIS A 85 26.07 -5.68 13.19
C HIS A 85 25.41 -7.08 13.24
N ASN A 86 24.08 -7.15 13.44
CA ASN A 86 23.34 -8.40 13.49
C ASN A 86 21.86 -8.19 13.14
N ALA A 87 21.36 -9.18 12.40
CA ALA A 87 19.97 -9.50 12.10
C ALA A 87 19.33 -8.77 10.91
N GLU A 88 19.29 -9.49 9.78
CA GLU A 88 18.16 -9.53 8.86
C GLU A 88 16.85 -9.49 9.67
N THR A 89 16.17 -8.35 9.68
CA THR A 89 14.87 -8.20 10.31
C THR A 89 13.77 -8.44 9.30
N LEU A 90 12.77 -9.22 9.72
CA LEU A 90 11.56 -9.56 8.95
C LEU A 90 10.82 -8.33 8.39
N ASP A 91 11.06 -7.15 8.96
CA ASP A 91 10.47 -5.88 8.53
C ASP A 91 11.15 -5.32 7.25
N ASP A 92 12.47 -5.52 7.06
CA ASP A 92 13.18 -5.20 5.81
C ASP A 92 12.59 -6.02 4.65
N ASP A 93 12.41 -7.34 4.86
CA ASP A 93 11.82 -8.26 3.88
C ASP A 93 10.39 -7.88 3.51
N ARG A 94 9.56 -7.48 4.48
CA ARG A 94 8.18 -7.06 4.22
C ARG A 94 8.13 -5.86 3.28
N TYR A 95 8.86 -4.79 3.60
CA TYR A 95 8.84 -3.59 2.75
C TYR A 95 9.51 -3.84 1.41
N MET A 96 10.58 -4.63 1.35
CA MET A 96 11.23 -5.02 0.09
C MET A 96 10.28 -5.79 -0.83
N MET A 97 9.55 -6.77 -0.28
CA MET A 97 8.54 -7.52 -1.04
C MET A 97 7.42 -6.60 -1.53
N LEU A 98 6.92 -5.72 -0.65
CA LEU A 98 5.84 -4.80 -0.99
C LEU A 98 6.26 -3.79 -2.07
N ILE A 99 7.46 -3.19 -1.94
CA ILE A 99 8.05 -2.29 -2.93
C ILE A 99 8.12 -2.98 -4.29
N ARG A 100 8.63 -4.21 -4.34
CA ARG A 100 8.69 -5.00 -5.58
C ARG A 100 7.32 -5.23 -6.19
N MET A 101 6.34 -5.63 -5.38
CA MET A 101 4.97 -5.86 -5.84
C MET A 101 4.32 -4.58 -6.37
N ILE A 102 4.54 -3.45 -5.71
CA ILE A 102 3.99 -2.16 -6.10
C ILE A 102 4.60 -1.68 -7.41
N SER A 103 5.93 -1.73 -7.54
CA SER A 103 6.62 -1.32 -8.76
C SER A 103 6.14 -2.10 -9.98
N GLN A 104 6.01 -3.43 -9.86
CA GLN A 104 5.49 -4.26 -10.94
C GLN A 104 4.08 -3.82 -11.36
N ARG A 105 3.20 -3.53 -10.40
CA ARG A 105 1.83 -3.10 -10.69
C ARG A 105 1.75 -1.74 -11.36
N ILE A 106 2.61 -0.79 -10.95
CA ILE A 106 2.74 0.52 -11.60
C ILE A 106 3.18 0.34 -13.06
N GLU A 107 4.17 -0.52 -13.31
CA GLU A 107 4.62 -0.83 -14.67
C GLU A 107 3.51 -1.47 -15.51
N GLU A 108 2.80 -2.46 -14.98
CA GLU A 108 1.68 -3.12 -15.64
C GLU A 108 0.61 -2.11 -16.11
N VAL A 109 0.28 -1.14 -15.25
CA VAL A 109 -0.72 -0.12 -15.57
C VAL A 109 -0.16 0.97 -16.51
N SER A 110 1.12 1.29 -16.40
CA SER A 110 1.77 2.27 -17.27
C SER A 110 1.87 1.79 -18.72
N VAL A 111 2.09 0.48 -18.93
CA VAL A 111 2.19 -0.16 -20.25
C VAL A 111 0.83 -0.26 -20.95
N GLN A 112 -0.28 -0.20 -20.21
CA GLN A 112 -1.64 -0.29 -20.77
C GLN A 112 -2.17 1.02 -21.38
N ARG A 113 -1.36 2.10 -21.48
CA ARG A 113 -1.76 3.30 -22.23
C ARG A 113 -1.76 2.97 -23.73
N PRO A 114 -2.92 2.94 -24.42
CA PRO A 114 -2.91 2.85 -25.87
C PRO A 114 -2.28 4.12 -26.44
N VAL A 115 -1.40 3.91 -27.44
CA VAL A 115 -0.87 4.95 -28.33
C VAL A 115 -1.99 5.69 -29.06
#